data_AF-A0A0U3Q499-F1
#
_entry.id   AF-A0A0U3Q499-F1
#
_cell.length_a   1.000
_cell.length_b   1.000
_cell.length_c   1.000
_cell.angle_alpha   90.00
_cell.angle_beta   90.00
_cell.angle_gamma   90.00
#
_symmetry.space_group_name_H-M   'P 1'
#
loop_
_entity.id
_entity.type
_entity.pdbx_description
1 polymer ?
#
loop_
_entity_poly.entity_id
_entity_poly.type
_entity_poly.pdbx_seq_one_letter_code
_entity_poly.pdbx_strand_id
1 'polypeptide(L)' 'MPTTAGLATLTEFDVPIPMRDGVVLRANITRPADGEPAPVLLIRSPYPLEAIRFEVDTIGRGPPRASPSWSRAPRHRGL' A
#
# COMPACT_ATOMS: atom_id res chain seq x y z
N MET A 1 -23.70 -6.76 11.02
CA MET A 1 -22.68 -6.92 9.97
C MET A 1 -22.11 -5.53 9.72
N PRO A 2 -20.80 -5.27 9.89
CA PRO A 2 -20.26 -3.99 9.44
C PRO A 2 -20.48 -3.90 7.93
N THR A 3 -21.30 -2.94 7.51
CA THR A 3 -21.52 -2.62 6.11
C THR A 3 -20.20 -2.10 5.56
N THR A 4 -19.53 -2.88 4.71
CA THR A 4 -18.38 -2.40 3.95
C THR A 4 -18.87 -1.34 2.96
N ALA A 5 -19.02 -0.11 3.43
CA ALA A 5 -19.01 1.07 2.58
C ALA A 5 -17.65 1.11 1.85
N GLY A 6 -17.64 1.60 0.60
CA GLY A 6 -16.46 1.61 -0.26
C GLY A 6 -15.19 2.01 0.50
N LEU A 7 -14.13 1.23 0.31
CA LEU A 7 -12.89 1.26 1.10
C LEU A 7 -12.02 2.49 0.82
N ALA A 8 -12.61 3.69 0.81
CA ALA A 8 -11.85 4.91 0.65
C ALA A 8 -10.79 4.98 1.76
N THR A 9 -9.54 5.15 1.37
CA THR A 9 -8.41 5.35 2.27
C THR A 9 -7.83 6.75 2.11
N LEU A 10 -7.28 7.27 3.21
CA LEU A 10 -6.51 8.51 3.23
C LEU A 10 -5.06 8.15 3.56
N THR A 11 -4.11 8.80 2.88
CA THR A 11 -2.68 8.61 3.16
C THR A 11 -2.04 9.95 3.55
N GLU A 12 -1.44 9.97 4.74
CA GLU A 12 -0.61 11.06 5.23
C GLU A 12 0.87 10.70 5.02
N PHE A 13 1.63 11.61 4.40
CA PHE A 13 3.03 11.37 4.03
C PHE A 13 3.99 12.09 4.98
N ASP A 14 5.16 11.50 5.18
CA ASP A 14 6.26 12.08 5.98
C ASP A 14 5.89 12.46 7.43
N VAL A 15 4.98 11.71 8.04
CA VAL A 15 4.51 11.95 9.40
C VAL A 15 5.70 11.78 10.37
N PRO A 16 6.04 12.82 11.17
CA PRO A 16 7.13 12.74 12.14
C PRO A 16 6.69 11.91 13.36
N ILE A 17 7.53 10.94 13.73
CA ILE A 17 7.33 10.09 14.90
C ILE A 17 8.52 10.29 15.83
N PRO A 18 8.40 11.13 16.88
CA PRO A 18 9.48 11.39 17.82
C PRO A 18 9.73 10.17 18.70
N MET A 19 10.99 9.75 18.79
CA MET A 19 11.45 8.66 19.63
C MET A 19 11.96 9.19 20.97
N ARG A 20 12.08 8.28 21.94
CA ARG A 20 12.52 8.59 23.32
C ARG A 20 13.92 9.21 23.41
N ASP A 21 14.76 9.00 22.40
CA ASP A 21 16.14 9.48 22.30
C ASP A 21 16.26 10.81 21.54
N GLY A 22 15.13 11.39 21.13
CA GLY A 22 15.07 12.63 20.35
C GLY A 22 15.21 12.44 18.84
N VAL A 23 15.44 11.22 18.35
CA VAL A 23 15.42 10.94 16.90
C VAL A 23 13.98 10.99 16.37
N VAL A 24 13.79 11.55 15.17
CA VAL A 24 12.48 11.59 14.49
C VAL A 24 12.48 10.59 13.33
N LEU A 25 11.63 9.57 13.44
CA LEU A 25 11.35 8.67 12.31
C LEU A 25 10.28 9.28 11.40
N ARG A 26 10.26 8.86 10.14
CA ARG A 26 9.27 9.28 9.14
C ARG A 26 8.44 8.09 8.67
N ALA A 27 7.14 8.29 8.56
CA ALA A 27 6.21 7.26 8.11
C ALA A 27 5.13 7.82 7.19
N ASN A 28 4.60 6.93 6.36
CA ASN A 28 3.38 7.15 5.61
C ASN A 28 2.29 6.38 6.34
N ILE A 29 1.18 7.04 6.65
CA ILE A 29 0.06 6.46 7.39
C ILE A 29 -1.12 6.37 6.44
N THR A 30 -1.53 5.15 6.09
CA THR A 30 -2.76 4.89 5.35
C THR A 30 -3.83 4.40 6.30
N ARG A 31 -4.99 5.07 6.31
CA ARG A 31 -6.12 4.77 7.19
C ARG A 31 -7.45 4.77 6.44
N PRO A 32 -8.48 4.07 6.92
CA PRO A 32 -9.84 4.25 6.44
C PRO A 32 -10.29 5.72 6.53
N ALA A 33 -11.03 6.18 5.51
CA ALA A 33 -11.49 7.56 5.43
C ALA A 33 -12.64 7.89 6.40
N ASP A 34 -13.30 6.89 6.98
CA ASP A 34 -14.36 7.07 7.98
C ASP A 34 -13.86 7.62 9.31
N GLY A 35 -12.55 7.55 9.55
CA GLY A 35 -11.89 8.11 10.69
C GLY A 35 -11.98 7.25 11.96
N GLU A 36 -12.66 6.11 11.91
CA GLU A 36 -12.88 5.25 13.07
C GLU A 36 -11.59 4.50 13.48
N PRO A 37 -11.41 4.17 14.77
CA PRO A 37 -10.28 3.35 15.22
C PRO A 37 -10.28 1.98 14.53
N ALA A 38 -9.13 1.60 13.97
CA ALA A 38 -8.94 0.33 13.29
C ALA A 38 -7.66 -0.37 13.78
N PRO A 39 -7.59 -1.71 13.68
CA PRO A 39 -6.33 -2.43 13.86
C PRO A 39 -5.24 -1.89 12.92
N VAL A 40 -4.00 -1.82 13.41
CA VAL A 40 -2.88 -1.25 12.66
C VAL A 40 -1.92 -2.35 12.21
N LEU A 41 -1.58 -2.34 10.91
CA LEU A 41 -0.43 -3.06 10.39
C LEU A 41 0.78 -2.11 10.35
N LEU A 42 1.86 -2.49 11.05
CA LEU A 42 3.09 -1.70 11.10
C LEU A 42 4.21 -2.41 10.37
N ILE A 43 4.87 -1.68 9.46
CA ILE A 43 6.06 -2.14 8.77
C ILE A 43 7.19 -1.16 9.05
N ARG A 44 8.34 -1.71 9.44
CA ARG A 44 9.58 -0.97 9.68
C ARG A 44 10.61 -1.48 8.70
N SER A 45 11.22 -0.56 7.96
CA SER A 45 12.16 -0.89 6.90
C SER A 45 13.40 -0.01 6.99
N PRO A 46 14.61 -0.55 6.78
CA PRO A 46 15.82 0.24 6.58
C PRO A 46 15.92 0.82 5.16
N TYR A 47 15.03 0.42 4.26
CA TYR A 47 14.98 0.88 2.87
C TYR A 47 13.96 2.01 2.70
N PRO A 48 14.14 2.87 1.68
CA PRO A 48 13.29 4.05 1.47
C PRO A 48 11.80 3.70 1.43
N LEU A 49 11.01 4.57 2.04
CA LEU A 49 9.59 4.40 2.25
C LEU A 49 8.81 4.38 0.92
N GLU A 50 9.32 5.05 -0.12
CA GLU A 50 8.71 5.07 -1.46
C GLU A 50 8.76 3.69 -2.12
N ALA A 51 9.72 2.84 -1.75
CA ALA A 51 9.84 1.48 -2.24
C ALA A 51 8.79 0.54 -1.63
N ILE A 52 8.12 0.97 -0.55
CA ILE A 52 7.12 0.20 0.18
C ILE A 52 5.76 0.89 -0.01
N ARG A 53 5.13 0.61 -1.16
CA ARG A 53 3.76 1.04 -1.44
C ARG A 53 2.80 -0.13 -1.25
N PHE A 54 1.94 -0.02 -0.23
CA PHE A 54 0.80 -0.91 -0.08
C PHE A 54 -0.44 -0.18 -0.59
N GLU A 55 -1.02 -0.70 -1.65
CA GLU A 55 -2.37 -0.34 -2.05
C GLU A 55 -3.33 -1.11 -1.12
N VAL A 56 -3.87 -0.43 -0.12
CA VAL A 56 -4.74 -1.03 0.92
C VAL A 56 -6.21 -1.09 0.47
N ASP A 57 -6.50 -0.71 -0.77
CA ASP A 57 -7.86 -0.60 -1.33
C ASP A 57 -8.59 -1.95 -1.45
N THR A 58 -7.92 -3.08 -1.17
CA THR A 58 -8.53 -4.42 -1.32
C THR A 58 -7.97 -5.47 -0.37
N ILE A 59 -8.04 -5.25 0.94
CA ILE A 59 -7.97 -6.39 1.89
C ILE A 59 -9.40 -6.92 2.07
N GLY A 60 -9.89 -7.70 1.09
CA GLY A 60 -11.15 -8.42 1.28
C GLY A 60 -11.81 -9.09 0.06
N ARG A 61 -11.71 -8.55 -1.16
CA ARG A 61 -12.29 -9.18 -2.36
C ARG A 61 -11.55 -8.77 -3.63
N GLY A 62 -10.58 -9.55 -4.08
CA GLY A 62 -10.16 -9.47 -5.48
C GLY A 62 -11.16 -10.22 -6.36
N PRO A 63 -11.62 -9.68 -7.51
CA PRO A 63 -11.66 -10.53 -8.68
C PRO A 63 -10.22 -10.85 -9.08
N PRO A 64 -9.93 -12.04 -9.65
CA PRO A 64 -8.56 -12.39 -10.04
C PRO A 64 -8.06 -11.36 -11.05
N ARG A 65 -7.08 -10.53 -10.68
CA ARG A 65 -6.42 -9.69 -11.66
C ARG A 65 -5.53 -10.59 -12.49
N ALA A 66 -6.02 -10.92 -13.69
CA ALA A 66 -5.32 -11.71 -14.68
C ALA A 66 -3.88 -11.20 -14.84
N SER A 67 -2.93 -12.13 -14.83
CA SER A 67 -1.55 -11.90 -15.25
C SER A 67 -1.54 -11.09 -16.54
N PRO A 68 -0.68 -10.07 -16.70
CA PRO A 68 -0.44 -9.51 -18.02
C PRO A 68 0.02 -10.65 -18.92
N SER A 69 -0.81 -11.06 -19.88
CA SER A 69 -0.37 -11.91 -20.97
C SER A 69 0.68 -11.11 -21.73
N TRP A 70 1.94 -11.39 -21.45
CA TRP A 70 3.02 -11.01 -22.34
C TRP A 70 2.87 -11.85 -23.61
N SER A 71 2.03 -11.38 -24.52
CA SER A 71 1.91 -11.91 -25.88
C SER A 71 2.14 -10.78 -26.87
N ARG A 72 3.43 -10.54 -27.16
CA ARG A 72 4.04 -10.56 -28.50
C ARG A 72 5.39 -9.84 -28.46
N ALA A 73 6.47 -10.60 -28.36
CA ALA A 73 7.70 -10.24 -29.05
C ALA A 73 7.64 -10.89 -30.45
N PRO A 74 7.93 -10.17 -31.55
CA PRO A 74 8.00 -10.79 -32.86
C PRO A 74 9.16 -11.79 -32.87
N ARG A 75 8.89 -13.05 -33.21
CA ARG A 75 9.95 -13.97 -33.60
C ARG A 75 10.56 -13.44 -34.89
N HIS A 76 11.77 -12.89 -34.79
CA HIS A 76 12.59 -12.64 -35.96
C HIS A 76 12.76 -13.96 -36.71
N ARG A 77 12.14 -14.05 -37.89
CA ARG A 77 12.42 -15.08 -38.88
C ARG A 77 13.68 -14.64 -39.60
N GLY A 78 14.79 -15.29 -39.29
CA GLY A 78 16.07 -15.11 -39.96
C GLY A 78 16.58 -16.46 -40.44
N LEU A 79 16.56 -16.60 -41.77
CA LEU A 79 17.25 -17.57 -42.64
C LEU A 79 16.78 -19.02 -42.60
#